data_AF-A0A920P9N7-F1
#
_entry.id   AF-A0A920P9N7-F1
#
_cell.length_a   1.000
_cell.length_b   1.000
_cell.length_c   1.000
_cell.angle_alpha   90.00
_cell.angle_beta   90.00
_cell.angle_gamma   90.00
#
_symmetry.space_group_name_H-M   'P 1'
#
loop_
_entity.id
_entity.type
_entity.pdbx_description
1 polymer ?
#
loop_
_entity_poly.entity_id
_entity_poly.type
_entity_poly.pdbx_seq_one_letter_code
_entity_poly.pdbx_strand_id
1 'polypeptide(L)'
;MAHKDQGEPGEGSTDTPFSFDLPGWKTMEEGLVIRGVPQGGGFRGGEEGFQPARSEVFKKYSTRSMRPVINFDTCTKCTLCWLQCPDTVFDVTPDGLYDANMEACCGCAVCEAVCPVPDCITMVNEAEFNDNNSQWEAWTKDKDGYKKWMTVLVDKAKLETRTHGFHHVGEYAEQGPQAEGGLMATTQPKLYESEKEELISGSEAIAIACALADVDVITAYPIRPYDTVFAVRVKIKS
;
A
#
# COMPACT_ATOMS: atom_id res chain seq x y z
N MET A 1 -4.65 22.21 -17.63
CA MET A 1 -4.94 23.61 -18.04
C MET A 1 -3.63 24.37 -17.95
N ALA A 2 -3.15 24.96 -19.05
CA ALA A 2 -1.85 25.63 -19.08
C ALA A 2 -1.91 26.92 -18.23
N HIS A 3 -1.05 27.03 -17.22
CA HIS A 3 -0.85 28.28 -16.48
C HIS A 3 -0.32 29.34 -17.45
N LYS A 4 -1.07 30.43 -17.62
CA LYS A 4 -0.88 31.39 -18.70
C LYS A 4 0.03 32.57 -18.34
N ASP A 5 0.62 32.59 -17.15
CA ASP A 5 1.49 33.67 -16.67
C ASP A 5 2.76 33.07 -16.04
N GLN A 6 3.73 32.69 -16.89
CA GLN A 6 5.11 32.49 -16.44
C GLN A 6 5.85 33.80 -16.72
N GLY A 7 6.00 34.62 -15.67
CA GLY A 7 6.80 35.85 -15.73
C GLY A 7 8.26 35.57 -16.08
N GLU A 8 8.96 36.59 -16.55
CA GLU A 8 10.37 36.49 -16.94
C GLU A 8 11.27 36.17 -15.73
N PRO A 9 12.45 35.53 -15.91
CA PRO A 9 13.37 35.21 -14.82
C PRO A 9 13.78 36.46 -14.03
N GLY A 10 13.25 36.62 -12.82
CA GLY A 10 13.49 37.78 -11.96
C GLY A 10 12.21 38.53 -11.55
N GLU A 11 11.08 38.30 -12.23
CA GLU A 11 9.78 38.78 -11.80
C GLU A 11 9.02 37.67 -11.07
N GLY A 12 8.72 37.89 -9.79
CA GLY A 12 7.88 36.98 -9.02
C GLY A 12 6.46 36.97 -9.59
N SER A 13 5.86 35.78 -9.69
CA SER A 13 4.45 35.67 -10.08
C SER A 13 3.58 36.44 -9.06
N THR A 14 2.69 37.31 -9.56
CA THR A 14 1.71 38.02 -8.73
C THR A 14 0.55 37.14 -8.28
N ASP A 15 0.49 35.91 -8.77
CA ASP A 15 -0.55 34.97 -8.40
C ASP A 15 -0.31 34.47 -6.97
N THR A 16 -1.30 34.67 -6.12
CA THR A 16 -1.39 33.98 -4.83
C THR A 16 -2.12 32.66 -5.10
N PRO A 17 -1.42 31.52 -5.20
CA PRO A 17 -2.04 30.28 -5.66
C PRO A 17 -3.08 29.74 -4.67
N PHE A 18 -3.00 30.12 -3.39
CA PHE A 18 -3.94 29.72 -2.35
C PHE A 18 -4.10 30.83 -1.31
N SER A 19 -5.35 31.21 -1.03
CA SER A 19 -5.72 31.98 0.16
C SER A 19 -6.42 31.06 1.15
N PHE A 20 -5.91 30.94 2.37
CA PHE A 20 -6.57 30.18 3.43
C PHE A 20 -7.22 31.14 4.42
N ASP A 21 -8.53 31.03 4.60
CA ASP A 21 -9.24 31.72 5.67
C ASP A 21 -8.91 31.04 7.00
N LEU A 22 -7.97 31.62 7.75
CA LEU A 22 -7.61 31.12 9.08
C LEU A 22 -8.86 31.20 9.98
N PRO A 23 -9.36 30.08 10.51
CA PRO A 23 -10.48 30.13 11.42
C PRO A 23 -10.08 30.94 12.66
N GLY A 24 -10.91 31.92 13.02
CA GLY A 24 -10.72 32.67 14.24
C GLY A 24 -10.75 31.75 15.46
N TRP A 25 -10.12 32.19 16.56
CA TRP A 25 -10.08 31.43 17.81
C TRP A 25 -11.46 31.08 18.40
N LYS A 26 -12.54 31.77 17.97
CA LYS A 26 -13.92 31.51 18.37
C LYS A 26 -14.63 30.46 17.51
N THR A 27 -14.15 30.20 16.29
CA THR A 27 -14.72 29.19 15.37
C THR A 27 -13.99 27.85 15.46
N MET A 28 -12.82 27.80 16.10
CA MET A 28 -12.19 26.53 16.45
C MET A 28 -12.99 25.86 17.59
N GLU A 29 -13.32 24.59 17.42
CA GLU A 29 -13.82 23.77 18.53
C GLU A 29 -12.75 23.68 19.63
N GLU A 30 -13.18 23.63 20.89
CA GLU A 30 -12.28 23.55 22.04
C GLU A 30 -11.67 22.14 22.13
N GLY A 31 -10.64 21.89 21.32
CA GLY A 31 -9.89 20.63 21.24
C GLY A 31 -10.11 19.83 19.94
N LEU A 32 -9.24 18.84 19.71
CA LEU A 32 -9.37 17.90 18.60
C LEU A 32 -10.42 16.84 18.93
N VAL A 33 -11.69 17.12 18.62
CA VAL A 33 -12.77 16.13 18.79
C VAL A 33 -12.81 15.23 17.55
N ILE A 34 -12.28 14.01 17.66
CA ILE A 34 -12.49 12.98 16.63
C ILE A 34 -13.92 12.46 16.81
N ARG A 35 -14.84 12.93 15.96
CA ARG A 35 -16.23 12.47 15.96
C ARG A 35 -16.26 10.96 15.65
N GLY A 36 -17.09 10.23 16.39
CA GLY A 36 -17.30 8.80 16.15
C GLY A 36 -17.83 8.58 14.74
N VAL A 37 -17.20 7.65 14.01
CA VAL A 37 -17.69 7.23 12.70
C VAL A 37 -18.94 6.37 12.92
N PRO A 38 -20.05 6.59 12.19
CA PRO A 38 -21.21 5.71 12.30
C PRO A 38 -20.85 4.28 11.86
N GLN A 39 -21.72 3.30 12.13
CA GLN A 39 -21.41 1.90 11.78
C GLN A 39 -21.38 1.66 10.26
N GLY A 40 -22.16 2.42 9.49
CA GLY A 40 -22.37 2.19 8.06
C GLY A 40 -23.84 1.93 7.75
N GLY A 41 -24.10 1.42 6.55
CA GLY A 41 -25.44 1.11 6.05
C GLY A 41 -25.41 0.04 4.97
N GLY A 42 -26.50 -0.13 4.23
CA GLY A 42 -26.52 -1.05 3.11
C GLY A 42 -25.63 -0.60 1.95
N PHE A 43 -25.30 -1.54 1.06
CA PHE A 43 -24.34 -1.29 -0.02
C PHE A 43 -24.82 -0.17 -0.94
N ARG A 44 -24.04 0.91 -1.08
CA ARG A 44 -24.41 2.10 -1.86
C ARG A 44 -25.79 2.71 -1.48
N GLY A 45 -26.22 2.51 -0.23
CA GLY A 45 -27.52 2.98 0.25
C GLY A 45 -28.70 2.07 -0.11
N GLY A 46 -28.45 0.87 -0.64
CA GLY A 46 -29.48 -0.16 -0.83
C GLY A 46 -29.94 -0.81 0.47
N GLU A 47 -30.97 -1.66 0.40
CA GLU A 47 -31.46 -2.45 1.55
C GLU A 47 -30.63 -3.73 1.80
N GLU A 48 -29.90 -4.19 0.77
CA GLU A 48 -29.06 -5.39 0.81
C GLU A 48 -27.56 -5.05 0.82
N GLY A 49 -26.75 -5.99 1.28
CA GLY A 49 -25.31 -5.80 1.47
C GLY A 49 -24.97 -4.93 2.68
N PHE A 50 -23.68 -4.58 2.81
CA PHE A 50 -23.17 -3.78 3.93
C PHE A 50 -21.96 -2.94 3.51
N GLN A 51 -22.03 -1.65 3.73
CA GLN A 51 -20.95 -0.70 3.51
C GLN A 51 -20.62 0.01 4.83
N PRO A 52 -19.42 -0.20 5.40
CA PRO A 52 -19.01 0.51 6.60
C PRO A 52 -18.86 2.01 6.32
N ALA A 53 -19.24 2.84 7.29
CA ALA A 53 -18.97 4.26 7.18
C ALA A 53 -17.48 4.54 7.40
N ARG A 54 -16.99 5.57 6.71
CA ARG A 54 -15.56 5.91 6.64
C ARG A 54 -15.39 7.40 6.83
N SER A 55 -14.20 7.82 7.22
CA SER A 55 -13.88 9.24 7.29
C SER A 55 -13.89 9.84 5.87
N GLU A 56 -14.58 10.97 5.71
CA GLU A 56 -14.56 11.74 4.47
C GLU A 56 -13.19 12.42 4.27
N VAL A 57 -12.51 12.74 5.38
CA VAL A 57 -11.27 13.51 5.38
C VAL A 57 -10.05 12.60 5.34
N PHE A 58 -10.07 11.50 6.11
CA PHE A 58 -8.89 10.65 6.30
C PHE A 58 -8.89 9.48 5.31
N LYS A 59 -8.35 9.72 4.11
CA LYS A 59 -8.13 8.69 3.08
C LYS A 59 -6.78 8.01 3.30
N LYS A 60 -6.72 6.68 3.21
CA LYS A 60 -5.54 5.89 3.59
C LYS A 60 -4.67 5.49 2.39
N TYR A 61 -5.18 5.66 1.17
CA TYR A 61 -4.54 5.17 -0.05
C TYR A 61 -3.13 5.72 -0.32
N SER A 62 -2.79 6.92 0.16
CA SER A 62 -1.47 7.52 -0.07
C SER A 62 -0.32 6.76 0.58
N THR A 63 -0.62 5.85 1.52
CA THR A 63 0.38 5.09 2.27
C THR A 63 0.74 3.74 1.63
N ARG A 64 0.04 3.32 0.57
CA ARG A 64 0.20 1.98 0.00
C ARG A 64 1.29 1.95 -1.06
N SER A 65 2.10 0.90 -1.05
CA SER A 65 2.99 0.55 -2.17
C SER A 65 2.35 -0.44 -3.14
N MET A 66 1.34 -1.17 -2.68
CA MET A 66 0.63 -2.20 -3.44
C MET A 66 -0.86 -2.18 -3.09
N ARG A 67 -1.69 -2.67 -4.00
CA ARG A 67 -3.14 -2.82 -3.78
C ARG A 67 -3.62 -4.21 -4.20
N PRO A 68 -4.71 -4.73 -3.59
CA PRO A 68 -5.28 -6.00 -4.01
C PRO A 68 -6.09 -5.85 -5.29
N VAL A 69 -5.93 -6.79 -6.21
CA VAL A 69 -6.81 -7.02 -7.37
C VAL A 69 -7.59 -8.30 -7.12
N ILE A 70 -8.92 -8.23 -7.27
CA ILE A 70 -9.83 -9.29 -6.86
C ILE A 70 -10.40 -10.01 -8.09
N ASN A 71 -10.27 -11.32 -8.12
CA ASN A 71 -10.94 -12.18 -9.08
C ASN A 71 -12.31 -12.61 -8.53
N PHE A 72 -13.36 -11.91 -8.96
CA PHE A 72 -14.73 -12.19 -8.52
C PHE A 72 -15.28 -13.52 -9.04
N ASP A 73 -14.76 -14.06 -10.16
CA ASP A 73 -15.21 -15.34 -10.73
C ASP A 73 -14.77 -16.54 -9.88
N THR A 74 -13.60 -16.45 -9.24
CA THR A 74 -13.04 -17.53 -8.40
C THR A 74 -13.42 -17.41 -6.93
N CYS A 75 -14.05 -16.29 -6.54
CA CYS A 75 -14.40 -16.02 -5.16
C CYS A 75 -15.47 -16.99 -4.65
N THR A 76 -15.15 -17.74 -3.60
CA THR A 76 -16.06 -18.69 -2.92
C THR A 76 -16.95 -18.03 -1.87
N LYS A 77 -16.89 -16.70 -1.71
CA LYS A 77 -17.65 -15.92 -0.71
C LYS A 77 -17.42 -16.38 0.74
N CYS A 78 -16.20 -16.81 1.04
CA CYS A 78 -15.84 -17.37 2.35
C CYS A 78 -15.77 -16.37 3.51
N THR A 79 -15.96 -15.07 3.27
CA THR A 79 -15.94 -13.95 4.26
C THR A 79 -14.58 -13.63 4.92
N LEU A 80 -13.54 -14.45 4.70
CA LEU A 80 -12.27 -14.33 5.43
C LEU A 80 -11.53 -13.02 5.17
N CYS A 81 -11.51 -12.54 3.92
CA CYS A 81 -10.89 -11.26 3.56
C CYS A 81 -11.58 -10.07 4.24
N TRP A 82 -12.91 -10.14 4.42
CA TRP A 82 -13.70 -9.12 5.11
C TRP A 82 -13.42 -9.12 6.62
N LEU A 83 -13.43 -10.31 7.25
CA LEU A 83 -13.25 -10.44 8.70
C LEU A 83 -11.83 -10.10 9.17
N GLN A 84 -10.80 -10.44 8.39
CA GLN A 84 -9.41 -10.20 8.76
C GLN A 84 -8.87 -8.84 8.30
N CYS A 85 -9.65 -8.04 7.58
CA CYS A 85 -9.20 -6.73 7.14
C CYS A 85 -9.07 -5.77 8.34
N PRO A 86 -7.86 -5.30 8.69
CA PRO A 86 -7.68 -4.41 9.85
C PRO A 86 -8.37 -3.05 9.66
N ASP A 87 -8.57 -2.63 8.42
CA ASP A 87 -9.13 -1.33 8.05
C ASP A 87 -10.59 -1.39 7.57
N THR A 88 -11.22 -2.57 7.59
CA THR A 88 -12.63 -2.76 7.16
C THR A 88 -12.94 -2.16 5.78
N VAL A 89 -12.07 -2.45 4.80
CA VAL A 89 -12.13 -1.80 3.47
C VAL A 89 -13.08 -2.50 2.51
N PHE A 90 -13.52 -3.71 2.83
CA PHE A 90 -14.42 -4.49 1.99
C PHE A 90 -15.87 -4.11 2.22
N ASP A 91 -16.52 -3.66 1.15
CA ASP A 91 -17.95 -3.45 1.05
C ASP A 91 -18.61 -4.78 0.63
N VAL A 92 -19.60 -5.24 1.38
CA VAL A 92 -20.36 -6.46 1.08
C VAL A 92 -21.41 -6.11 0.05
N THR A 93 -21.28 -6.66 -1.15
CA THR A 93 -22.22 -6.40 -2.25
C THR A 93 -23.53 -7.20 -2.06
N PRO A 94 -24.62 -6.82 -2.73
CA PRO A 94 -25.88 -7.58 -2.68
C PRO A 94 -25.73 -9.04 -3.14
N ASP A 95 -24.80 -9.29 -4.07
CA ASP A 95 -24.49 -10.65 -4.53
C ASP A 95 -23.69 -11.49 -3.51
N GLY A 96 -23.34 -10.92 -2.35
CA GLY A 96 -22.51 -11.55 -1.33
C GLY A 96 -21.02 -11.62 -1.69
N LEU A 97 -20.56 -10.79 -2.64
CA LEU A 97 -19.14 -10.60 -2.94
C LEU A 97 -18.58 -9.46 -2.09
N TYR A 98 -17.25 -9.31 -2.11
CA TYR A 98 -16.54 -8.32 -1.31
C TYR A 98 -15.80 -7.36 -2.25
N ASP A 99 -16.31 -6.14 -2.38
CA ASP A 99 -15.67 -5.08 -3.15
C ASP A 99 -14.72 -4.29 -2.25
N ALA A 100 -13.43 -4.22 -2.61
CA ALA A 100 -12.47 -3.45 -1.81
C ALA A 100 -12.53 -1.96 -2.17
N ASN A 101 -12.81 -1.13 -1.18
CA ASN A 101 -12.74 0.32 -1.34
C ASN A 101 -11.28 0.77 -1.39
N MET A 102 -10.83 1.14 -2.59
CA MET A 102 -9.44 1.54 -2.83
C MET A 102 -9.07 2.86 -2.16
N GLU A 103 -10.00 3.73 -1.78
CA GLU A 103 -9.63 4.96 -1.05
C GLU A 103 -9.26 4.69 0.42
N ALA A 104 -9.84 3.63 0.99
CA ALA A 104 -9.64 3.22 2.38
C ALA A 104 -8.54 2.17 2.54
N CYS A 105 -8.15 1.49 1.46
CA CYS A 105 -7.13 0.46 1.48
C CYS A 105 -5.73 1.04 1.75
N CYS A 106 -5.07 0.52 2.79
CA CYS A 106 -3.68 0.82 3.12
C CYS A 106 -2.66 -0.10 2.43
N GLY A 107 -3.10 -1.17 1.75
CA GLY A 107 -2.21 -2.10 1.05
C GLY A 107 -1.51 -3.15 1.92
N CYS A 108 -2.05 -3.50 3.10
CA CYS A 108 -1.42 -4.42 4.05
C CYS A 108 -1.31 -5.91 3.62
N ALA A 109 -1.85 -6.31 2.46
CA ALA A 109 -1.81 -7.68 1.91
C ALA A 109 -2.39 -8.82 2.78
N VAL A 110 -3.02 -8.54 3.92
CA VAL A 110 -3.65 -9.57 4.78
C VAL A 110 -4.73 -10.36 4.03
N CYS A 111 -5.46 -9.69 3.14
CA CYS A 111 -6.53 -10.30 2.35
C CYS A 111 -6.03 -11.36 1.35
N GLU A 112 -4.86 -11.16 0.74
CA GLU A 112 -4.20 -12.15 -0.12
C GLU A 112 -3.75 -13.36 0.70
N ALA A 113 -3.08 -13.11 1.84
CA ALA A 113 -2.53 -14.16 2.68
C ALA A 113 -3.60 -15.08 3.33
N VAL A 114 -4.79 -14.54 3.66
CA VAL A 114 -5.87 -15.32 4.28
C VAL A 114 -6.78 -16.00 3.25
N CYS A 115 -6.69 -15.65 1.96
CA CYS A 115 -7.59 -16.18 0.97
C CYS A 115 -7.34 -17.69 0.77
N PRO A 116 -8.37 -18.56 0.91
CA PRO A 116 -8.20 -20.00 0.74
C PRO A 116 -8.11 -20.41 -0.74
N VAL A 117 -8.51 -19.52 -1.65
CA VAL A 117 -8.48 -19.76 -3.09
C VAL A 117 -7.20 -19.13 -3.66
N PRO A 118 -6.34 -19.91 -4.32
CA PRO A 118 -5.12 -19.39 -4.92
C PRO A 118 -5.45 -18.35 -6.00
N ASP A 119 -4.67 -17.27 -6.07
CA ASP A 119 -4.80 -16.17 -7.05
C ASP A 119 -6.18 -15.49 -7.08
N CYS A 120 -7.03 -15.69 -6.07
CA CYS A 120 -8.33 -14.99 -6.00
C CYS A 120 -8.16 -13.52 -5.62
N ILE A 121 -7.19 -13.21 -4.78
CA ILE A 121 -6.79 -11.85 -4.44
C ILE A 121 -5.29 -11.82 -4.66
N THR A 122 -4.83 -10.96 -5.57
CA THR A 122 -3.41 -10.80 -5.88
C THR A 122 -3.02 -9.36 -5.62
N MET A 123 -1.93 -9.14 -4.88
CA MET A 123 -1.40 -7.79 -4.68
C MET A 123 -0.59 -7.35 -5.90
N VAL A 124 -0.85 -6.14 -6.37
CA VAL A 124 -0.21 -5.54 -7.54
C VAL A 124 0.37 -4.19 -7.14
N ASN A 125 1.51 -3.82 -7.74
CA ASN A 125 2.19 -2.56 -7.51
C ASN A 125 1.28 -1.36 -7.78
N GLU A 126 1.27 -0.41 -6.85
CA GLU A 126 0.43 0.78 -6.93
C GLU A 126 0.69 1.63 -8.18
N ALA A 127 1.93 1.65 -8.67
CA ALA A 127 2.33 2.42 -9.84
C ALA A 127 1.60 2.03 -11.13
N GLU A 128 1.00 0.83 -11.17
CA GLU A 128 0.28 0.32 -12.34
C GLU A 128 -1.12 0.92 -12.51
N PHE A 129 -1.60 1.72 -11.55
CA PHE A 129 -2.92 2.29 -11.66
C PHE A 129 -3.02 3.78 -11.37
N ASN A 130 -4.00 4.39 -12.04
CA ASN A 130 -4.21 5.83 -12.03
C ASN A 130 -5.49 6.25 -11.29
N ASP A 131 -6.30 5.28 -10.85
CA ASP A 131 -7.61 5.52 -10.27
C ASP A 131 -7.90 4.61 -9.06
N ASN A 132 -8.90 4.99 -8.26
CA ASN A 132 -9.36 4.30 -7.06
C ASN A 132 -10.81 3.78 -7.21
N ASN A 133 -11.25 3.52 -8.45
CA ASN A 133 -12.61 3.09 -8.70
C ASN A 133 -12.89 1.68 -8.15
N SER A 134 -14.17 1.39 -7.95
CA SER A 134 -14.63 0.06 -7.53
C SER A 134 -14.29 -0.98 -8.59
N GLN A 135 -13.61 -2.06 -8.17
CA GLN A 135 -13.30 -3.18 -9.04
C GLN A 135 -14.57 -4.01 -9.33
N TRP A 136 -15.47 -4.13 -8.35
CA TRP A 136 -16.74 -4.84 -8.54
C TRP A 136 -17.64 -4.15 -9.56
N GLU A 137 -17.72 -2.81 -9.55
CA GLU A 137 -18.48 -2.07 -10.55
C GLU A 137 -17.90 -2.24 -11.97
N ALA A 138 -16.56 -2.29 -12.09
CA ALA A 138 -15.90 -2.55 -13.37
C ALA A 138 -16.19 -3.97 -13.89
N TRP A 139 -16.07 -4.98 -13.02
CA TRP A 139 -16.38 -6.37 -13.33
C TRP A 139 -17.86 -6.59 -13.70
N THR A 140 -18.78 -5.90 -13.03
CA THR A 140 -20.22 -6.03 -13.28
C THR A 140 -20.61 -5.44 -14.64
N LYS A 141 -19.95 -4.37 -15.07
CA LYS A 141 -20.18 -3.73 -16.38
C LYS A 141 -19.63 -4.55 -17.54
N ASP A 142 -18.40 -5.05 -17.42
CA ASP A 142 -17.74 -5.86 -18.44
C ASP A 142 -16.85 -6.93 -17.81
N LYS A 143 -17.36 -8.16 -17.74
CA LYS A 143 -16.64 -9.30 -17.16
C LYS A 143 -15.43 -9.70 -17.98
N ASP A 144 -15.54 -9.71 -19.30
CA ASP A 144 -14.47 -10.15 -20.19
C ASP A 144 -13.35 -9.12 -20.25
N GLY A 145 -13.70 -7.83 -20.30
CA GLY A 145 -12.72 -6.73 -20.21
C GLY A 145 -12.00 -6.73 -18.87
N TYR A 146 -12.73 -6.86 -17.76
CA TYR A 146 -12.14 -6.94 -16.43
C TYR A 146 -11.19 -8.12 -16.29
N LYS A 147 -11.56 -9.30 -16.79
CA LYS A 147 -10.73 -10.50 -16.71
C LYS A 147 -9.41 -10.34 -17.47
N LYS A 148 -9.46 -9.73 -18.66
CA LYS A 148 -8.24 -9.42 -19.45
C LYS A 148 -7.35 -8.42 -18.71
N TRP A 149 -7.94 -7.33 -18.21
CA TRP A 149 -7.23 -6.32 -17.43
C TRP A 149 -6.55 -6.91 -16.19
N MET A 150 -7.30 -7.69 -15.40
CA MET A 150 -6.80 -8.38 -14.21
C MET A 150 -5.67 -9.35 -14.56
N THR A 151 -5.82 -10.16 -15.61
CA THR A 151 -4.79 -11.15 -15.99
C THR A 151 -3.48 -10.47 -16.34
N VAL A 152 -3.51 -9.37 -17.10
CA VAL A 152 -2.31 -8.59 -17.43
C VAL A 152 -1.59 -8.09 -16.17
N LEU A 153 -2.34 -7.58 -15.20
CA LEU A 153 -1.77 -7.08 -13.94
C LEU A 153 -1.21 -8.20 -13.07
N VAL A 154 -1.92 -9.31 -12.96
CA VAL A 154 -1.49 -10.48 -12.17
C VAL A 154 -0.25 -11.11 -12.78
N ASP A 155 -0.18 -11.24 -14.10
CA ASP A 155 0.99 -11.79 -14.79
C ASP A 155 2.21 -10.88 -14.60
N LYS A 156 2.03 -9.56 -14.64
CA LYS A 156 3.10 -8.60 -14.34
C LYS A 156 3.56 -8.70 -12.88
N ALA A 157 2.63 -8.81 -11.93
CA ALA A 157 2.95 -8.97 -10.52
C ALA A 157 3.72 -10.28 -10.24
N LYS A 158 3.48 -11.34 -11.03
CA LYS A 158 4.24 -12.60 -10.93
C LYS A 158 5.66 -12.52 -11.49
N LEU A 159 5.92 -11.59 -12.43
CA LEU A 159 7.24 -11.36 -13.00
C LEU A 159 8.15 -10.54 -12.08
N GLU A 160 7.57 -9.65 -11.30
CA GLU A 160 8.28 -8.84 -10.31
C GLU A 160 8.53 -9.69 -9.05
N THR A 161 9.79 -9.95 -8.71
CA THR A 161 10.12 -10.69 -7.49
C THR A 161 9.81 -9.82 -6.29
N ARG A 162 8.68 -10.09 -5.63
CA ARG A 162 8.23 -9.33 -4.47
C ARG A 162 9.01 -9.75 -3.24
N THR A 163 9.85 -8.86 -2.72
CA THR A 163 10.28 -8.90 -1.33
C THR A 163 9.10 -8.43 -0.47
N HIS A 164 8.18 -9.36 -0.20
CA HIS A 164 7.34 -9.21 0.97
C HIS A 164 8.32 -9.14 2.14
N GLY A 165 8.30 -8.05 2.92
CA GLY A 165 9.19 -7.92 4.07
C GLY A 165 9.27 -9.22 4.87
N PHE A 166 10.47 -9.48 5.37
CA PHE A 166 10.92 -10.68 6.09
C PHE A 166 9.82 -11.48 6.84
N HIS A 167 9.50 -12.65 6.32
CA HIS A 167 8.56 -13.60 6.90
C HIS A 167 9.18 -14.43 8.04
N HIS A 168 10.50 -14.71 7.99
CA HIS A 168 11.16 -15.50 9.04
C HIS A 168 12.66 -15.21 9.20
N VAL A 169 13.16 -15.44 10.42
CA VAL A 169 14.58 -15.30 10.76
C VAL A 169 15.44 -16.25 9.91
N GLY A 170 16.24 -15.69 9.01
CA GLY A 170 17.16 -16.42 8.12
C GLY A 170 16.84 -16.30 6.63
N GLU A 171 15.72 -15.68 6.27
CA GLU A 171 15.26 -15.56 4.88
C GLU A 171 16.27 -14.86 3.95
N TYR A 172 17.10 -13.94 4.46
CA TYR A 172 18.20 -13.32 3.69
C TYR A 172 19.23 -14.32 3.16
N ALA A 173 19.47 -15.42 3.88
CA ALA A 173 20.40 -16.46 3.44
C ALA A 173 19.77 -17.35 2.35
N GLU A 174 18.44 -17.46 2.33
CA GLU A 174 17.67 -18.27 1.38
C GLU A 174 17.34 -17.51 0.10
N GLN A 175 17.10 -16.19 0.21
CA GLN A 175 16.95 -15.25 -0.90
C GLN A 175 18.31 -14.86 -1.54
N GLY A 176 19.43 -15.38 -1.00
CA GLY A 176 20.73 -15.36 -1.68
C GLY A 176 20.68 -16.05 -3.05
N PRO A 177 21.59 -15.72 -3.98
CA PRO A 177 21.33 -15.60 -5.41
C PRO A 177 20.86 -16.92 -6.05
N GLN A 178 19.55 -17.00 -6.31
CA GLN A 178 18.96 -17.94 -7.27
C GLN A 178 18.79 -17.32 -8.67
N ALA A 179 19.20 -16.05 -8.84
CA ALA A 179 19.39 -15.48 -10.14
C ALA A 179 20.75 -15.93 -10.70
N GLU A 180 20.68 -16.64 -11.82
CA GLU A 180 21.74 -16.90 -12.79
C GLU A 180 22.57 -18.17 -12.54
N GLY A 181 22.16 -19.23 -13.23
CA GLY A 181 23.00 -20.40 -13.44
C GLY A 181 24.31 -20.01 -14.13
N GLY A 182 25.43 -20.25 -13.44
CA GLY A 182 26.75 -20.22 -14.05
C GLY A 182 27.84 -19.64 -13.14
N LEU A 183 28.55 -20.55 -12.47
CA LEU A 183 29.85 -20.35 -11.81
C LEU A 183 29.83 -19.71 -10.42
N MET A 184 29.99 -20.58 -9.42
CA MET A 184 30.21 -20.23 -8.02
C MET A 184 31.56 -19.53 -7.85
N ALA A 185 31.56 -18.36 -7.22
CA ALA A 185 32.69 -17.84 -6.49
C ALA A 185 32.19 -17.25 -5.17
N THR A 186 32.60 -17.89 -4.06
CA THR A 186 32.53 -17.34 -2.71
C THR A 186 33.32 -16.03 -2.67
N THR A 187 32.62 -14.92 -2.83
CA THR A 187 33.18 -13.59 -2.57
C THR A 187 32.13 -12.80 -1.83
N GLN A 188 32.43 -12.49 -0.56
CA GLN A 188 31.75 -11.42 0.17
C GLN A 188 31.67 -10.21 -0.78
N PRO A 189 30.49 -9.61 -0.99
CA PRO A 189 30.41 -8.44 -1.85
C PRO A 189 31.28 -7.37 -1.21
N LYS A 190 32.39 -7.01 -1.87
CA LYS A 190 33.09 -5.77 -1.58
C LYS A 190 32.14 -4.65 -1.99
N LEU A 191 31.36 -4.21 -1.01
CA LEU A 191 30.28 -3.25 -1.17
C LEU A 191 30.84 -1.83 -1.26
N TYR A 192 31.65 -1.53 -2.27
CA TYR A 192 31.98 -0.18 -2.74
C TYR A 192 33.01 -0.29 -3.87
N GLU A 193 32.62 0.03 -5.10
CA GLU A 193 33.62 0.36 -6.14
C GLU A 193 33.14 1.46 -7.08
N SER A 194 31.86 1.82 -7.06
CA SER A 194 31.33 2.96 -7.81
C SER A 194 30.16 3.64 -7.10
N GLU A 195 30.17 4.97 -7.04
CA GLU A 195 29.03 5.79 -6.65
C GLU A 195 27.89 5.58 -7.66
N LYS A 196 26.73 5.10 -7.19
CA LYS A 196 25.52 4.94 -8.00
C LYS A 196 24.34 5.53 -7.24
N GLU A 197 23.58 6.39 -7.89
CA GLU A 197 22.31 6.91 -7.35
C GLU A 197 21.18 5.93 -7.70
N GLU A 198 20.48 5.43 -6.69
CA GLU A 198 19.32 4.55 -6.83
C GLU A 198 18.18 5.05 -5.93
N LEU A 199 16.94 4.95 -6.41
CA LEU A 199 15.74 5.22 -5.61
C LEU A 199 15.45 3.99 -4.75
N ILE A 200 15.81 4.06 -3.48
CA ILE A 200 15.59 3.01 -2.49
C ILE A 200 14.50 3.40 -1.49
N SER A 201 13.84 2.41 -0.90
CA SER A 201 12.88 2.59 0.18
C SER A 201 13.57 3.07 1.47
N GLY A 202 12.82 3.73 2.36
CA GLY A 202 13.38 4.23 3.63
C GLY A 202 13.96 3.12 4.53
N SER A 203 13.38 1.92 4.47
CA SER A 203 13.89 0.74 5.18
C SER A 203 15.23 0.25 4.62
N GLU A 204 15.43 0.31 3.30
CA GLU A 204 16.70 -0.04 2.67
C GLU A 204 17.79 0.98 3.01
N ALA A 205 17.44 2.28 3.04
CA ALA A 205 18.37 3.32 3.45
C ALA A 205 18.85 3.13 4.90
N ILE A 206 17.95 2.72 5.80
CA ILE A 206 18.30 2.41 7.20
C ILE A 206 19.17 1.15 7.28
N ALA A 207 18.88 0.10 6.52
CA ALA A 207 19.69 -1.10 6.49
C ALA A 207 21.14 -0.82 6.05
N ILE A 208 21.31 0.01 5.00
CA ILE A 208 22.62 0.47 4.54
C ILE A 208 23.32 1.29 5.62
N ALA A 209 22.62 2.24 6.26
CA ALA A 209 23.18 3.05 7.33
C ALA A 209 23.59 2.22 8.56
N CYS A 210 22.80 1.21 8.93
CA CYS A 210 23.13 0.30 10.03
C CYS A 210 24.32 -0.59 9.72
N ALA A 211 24.47 -1.05 8.47
CA ALA A 211 25.65 -1.78 8.02
C ALA A 211 26.91 -0.90 8.06
N LEU A 212 26.80 0.38 7.69
CA LEU A 212 27.89 1.35 7.80
C LEU A 212 28.29 1.67 9.25
N ALA A 213 27.33 1.59 10.18
CA ALA A 213 27.53 1.94 11.59
C ALA A 213 28.01 0.77 12.48
N ASP A 214 28.30 -0.41 11.90
CA ASP A 214 28.78 -1.62 12.62
C ASP A 214 27.88 -2.01 13.82
N VAL A 215 26.57 -2.01 13.59
CA VAL A 215 25.56 -2.31 14.63
C VAL A 215 25.24 -3.80 14.64
N ASP A 216 25.61 -4.51 15.72
CA ASP A 216 25.45 -5.97 15.84
C ASP A 216 23.99 -6.44 16.02
N VAL A 217 23.11 -5.63 16.61
CA VAL A 217 21.73 -6.05 16.94
C VAL A 217 20.74 -4.93 16.65
N ILE A 218 19.87 -5.17 15.67
CA ILE A 218 18.64 -4.41 15.45
C ILE A 218 17.47 -5.26 15.92
N THR A 219 16.95 -4.99 17.12
CA THR A 219 15.66 -5.55 17.50
C THR A 219 14.55 -4.71 16.87
N ALA A 220 14.11 -5.10 15.68
CA ALA A 220 12.89 -4.56 15.10
C ALA A 220 11.70 -5.31 15.71
N TYR A 221 10.88 -4.62 16.50
CA TYR A 221 9.55 -5.13 16.82
C TYR A 221 8.63 -4.69 15.69
N PRO A 222 8.02 -5.61 14.92
CA PRO A 222 7.01 -5.22 13.95
C PRO A 222 5.82 -4.64 14.71
N ILE A 223 5.68 -3.32 14.67
CA ILE A 223 4.44 -2.66 15.07
C ILE A 223 3.48 -2.91 13.92
N ARG A 224 2.71 -4.01 13.97
CA ARG A 224 1.61 -4.17 13.02
C ARG A 224 0.72 -2.91 13.13
N PRO A 225 0.39 -2.19 12.04
CA PRO A 225 0.49 -2.55 10.61
C PRO A 225 1.51 -1.72 9.80
N TYR A 226 2.53 -1.13 10.41
CA TYR A 226 3.51 -0.29 9.71
C TYR A 226 4.88 -0.97 9.70
N ASP A 227 5.10 -1.84 8.72
CA ASP A 227 6.39 -2.49 8.47
C ASP A 227 7.49 -1.49 8.03
N THR A 228 7.15 -0.20 7.91
CA THR A 228 8.06 0.90 7.57
C THR A 228 8.59 1.67 8.78
N VAL A 229 8.02 1.49 9.98
CA VAL A 229 8.45 2.23 11.19
C VAL A 229 9.32 1.32 12.06
N PHE A 230 10.63 1.39 11.84
CA PHE A 230 11.60 0.71 12.70
C PHE A 230 11.91 1.57 13.93
N ALA A 231 11.53 1.11 15.12
CA ALA A 231 12.06 1.63 16.37
C ALA A 231 13.41 0.93 16.65
N VAL A 232 14.51 1.61 16.34
CA VAL A 232 15.86 1.07 16.54
C VAL A 232 16.34 1.36 17.96
N ARG A 233 16.67 0.31 18.71
CA ARG A 233 17.39 0.43 19.99
C ARG A 233 18.84 0.01 19.77
N VAL A 234 19.72 0.98 19.53
CA VAL A 234 21.14 0.74 19.28
C VAL A 234 21.86 0.44 20.60
N LYS A 235 22.60 -0.67 20.65
CA LYS A 235 23.59 -0.92 21.70
C LYS A 235 24.97 -0.73 21.09
N ILE A 236 25.56 0.44 21.30
CA ILE A 236 26.89 0.78 20.77
C ILE A 236 27.93 0.05 21.64
N LYS A 237 28.92 -0.61 21.01
CA LYS A 237 30.10 -1.15 21.69
C LYS A 237 30.87 0.01 22.33
N SER A 238 31.10 -0.05 23.64
CA SER A 238 32.10 0.80 24.32
C SER A 238 33.49 0.22 24.14
#